data_AF-A0A6I5C718-F1
#
_entry.id   AF-A0A6I5C718-F1
#
_cell.length_a   1.000
_cell.length_b   1.000
_cell.length_c   1.000
_cell.angle_alpha   90.00
_cell.angle_beta   90.00
_cell.angle_gamma   90.00
#
_symmetry.space_group_name_H-M   'P 1'
#
loop_
_entity.id
_entity.type
_entity.pdbx_description
1 polymer ?
#
loop_
_entity_poly.entity_id
_entity_poly.type
_entity_poly.pdbx_seq_one_letter_code
_entity_poly.pdbx_strand_id
1 'polypeptide(L)'
;MTSSLSVARAINFLCEHTPSKSRVLALLAHDYGPSSLTAVLTCKNPEHAFEATGILRRALALGDAAAVDDELTALTAQMPDAPAGSLRQAVTRAASGTWPAEPGTLLTATNPDSEPFDDEPDSSAAPAAAGHPRLKDLPGKVVRITHLREFHITDEDALLHAAARRGWEPLPASELGDDDPRDLAGAVITLTEDSDVTGSQTLEDQSSAEVLSIEDGDELADWSAAPVVARFVHGWRLRQQRKRPTAGEQTPNFAALFAVRDCPCKGADPDCEECGWQLTPRTADLLHTALVLLADQAYDDAHRLGDQFLPDANTTTWEVFDRLPPLTWTADHRWRRRMSRAFDDLAADLTRGKWPEPTCTAEEMALHLAIEDAPTHLEDRPPTDPHHTLPEHGDDYSWDDCSDLLFQDHDVLMLFDSKLDGIADPEDPANQSMGVGDLRAAAWFEPFGSHSVRDPGRGFRR
;
A
#
# COMPACT_ATOMS: atom_id res chain seq x y z
N MET A 1 15.99 0.07 -31.23
CA MET A 1 16.08 -1.26 -30.61
C MET A 1 14.68 -1.84 -30.61
N THR A 2 14.46 -2.94 -31.32
CA THR A 2 13.16 -3.64 -31.38
C THR A 2 12.84 -4.20 -29.99
N SER A 3 11.93 -3.54 -29.28
CA SER A 3 11.38 -4.02 -28.01
C SER A 3 10.67 -5.35 -28.28
N SER A 4 11.18 -6.45 -27.75
CA SER A 4 10.49 -7.74 -27.84
C SER A 4 9.30 -7.71 -26.89
N LEU A 5 8.08 -7.70 -27.43
CA LEU A 5 6.86 -7.86 -26.65
C LEU A 5 6.96 -9.15 -25.82
N SER A 6 6.82 -9.05 -24.51
CA SER A 6 6.67 -10.22 -23.65
C SER A 6 5.34 -10.89 -23.96
N VAL A 7 5.35 -12.22 -24.07
CA VAL A 7 4.13 -13.01 -24.29
C VAL A 7 3.48 -13.25 -22.94
N ALA A 8 2.30 -12.66 -22.71
CA ALA A 8 1.50 -12.90 -21.52
C ALA A 8 0.41 -13.93 -21.79
N ARG A 9 -0.10 -14.59 -20.76
CA ARG A 9 -1.19 -15.57 -20.88
C ARG A 9 -2.53 -14.88 -20.62
N ALA A 10 -3.45 -14.92 -21.57
CA ALA A 10 -4.82 -14.46 -21.30
C ALA A 10 -5.51 -15.41 -20.32
N ILE A 11 -6.06 -14.87 -19.23
CA ILE A 11 -6.75 -15.64 -18.19
C ILE A 11 -8.24 -15.31 -18.10
N ASN A 12 -8.66 -14.11 -18.51
CA ASN A 12 -10.08 -13.74 -18.58
C ASN A 12 -10.32 -12.54 -19.52
N PHE A 13 -11.58 -12.24 -19.80
CA PHE A 13 -12.02 -10.99 -20.44
C PHE A 13 -13.06 -10.30 -19.58
N LEU A 14 -13.03 -8.97 -19.52
CA LEU A 14 -13.93 -8.15 -18.73
C LEU A 14 -14.60 -7.10 -19.62
N CYS A 15 -15.78 -6.64 -19.21
CA CYS A 15 -16.49 -5.56 -19.86
C CYS A 15 -16.62 -4.40 -18.87
N GLU A 16 -16.15 -3.22 -19.28
CA GLU A 16 -16.38 -1.94 -18.60
C GLU A 16 -17.49 -1.20 -19.36
N HIS A 17 -18.45 -0.63 -18.65
CA HIS A 17 -19.50 0.19 -19.24
C HIS A 17 -19.51 1.59 -18.64
N THR A 18 -19.58 2.60 -19.50
CA THR A 18 -19.86 3.99 -19.14
C THR A 18 -21.06 4.49 -19.95
N PRO A 19 -21.70 5.61 -19.55
CA PRO A 19 -22.84 6.16 -20.29
C PRO A 19 -22.54 6.49 -21.77
N SER A 20 -21.27 6.71 -22.13
CA SER A 20 -20.85 7.08 -23.49
C SER A 20 -20.26 5.93 -24.31
N LYS A 21 -19.78 4.84 -23.68
CA LYS A 21 -19.13 3.72 -24.36
C LYS A 21 -19.00 2.47 -23.50
N SER A 22 -18.71 1.35 -24.14
CA SER A 22 -18.40 0.07 -23.51
C SER A 22 -17.05 -0.43 -24.00
N ARG A 23 -16.20 -0.90 -23.09
CA ARG A 23 -14.87 -1.43 -23.39
C ARG A 23 -14.78 -2.90 -23.03
N VAL A 24 -14.13 -3.68 -23.86
CA VAL A 24 -13.73 -5.06 -23.54
C VAL A 24 -12.25 -5.05 -23.22
N LEU A 25 -11.88 -5.67 -22.10
CA LEU A 25 -10.52 -5.75 -21.57
C LEU A 25 -10.09 -7.22 -21.47
N ALA A 26 -8.81 -7.51 -21.74
CA ALA A 26 -8.19 -8.81 -21.55
C ALA A 26 -7.39 -8.79 -20.24
N LEU A 27 -7.68 -9.73 -19.35
CA LEU A 27 -6.91 -9.97 -18.13
C LEU A 27 -5.78 -10.96 -18.45
N LEU A 28 -4.54 -10.54 -18.22
CA LEU A 28 -3.33 -11.25 -18.60
C LEU A 28 -2.53 -11.65 -17.36
N ALA A 29 -2.01 -12.87 -17.33
CA ALA A 29 -1.03 -13.35 -16.35
C ALA A 29 0.37 -13.37 -17.00
N HIS A 30 1.39 -12.97 -16.24
CA HIS A 30 2.79 -12.95 -16.68
C HIS A 30 3.59 -13.97 -15.88
N ASP A 31 4.60 -14.60 -16.49
CA ASP A 31 5.36 -15.69 -15.84
C ASP A 31 6.11 -15.23 -14.58
N TYR A 32 6.47 -13.94 -14.50
CA TYR A 32 7.25 -13.36 -13.40
C TYR A 32 6.76 -11.95 -13.01
N GLY A 33 5.48 -11.66 -13.22
CA GLY A 33 4.92 -10.32 -12.98
C GLY A 33 3.45 -10.32 -12.60
N PRO A 34 2.94 -9.22 -12.02
CA PRO A 34 1.54 -9.10 -11.63
C PRO A 34 0.62 -9.15 -12.84
N SER A 35 -0.62 -9.56 -12.63
CA SER A 35 -1.61 -9.62 -13.72
C SER A 35 -1.91 -8.22 -14.26
N SER A 36 -2.19 -8.11 -15.56
CA SER A 36 -2.46 -6.84 -16.23
C SER A 36 -3.76 -6.82 -17.02
N LEU A 37 -4.32 -5.63 -17.26
CA LEU A 37 -5.40 -5.43 -18.22
C LEU A 37 -4.91 -4.75 -19.49
N THR A 38 -5.35 -5.27 -20.63
CA THR A 38 -5.14 -4.66 -21.93
C THR A 38 -6.49 -4.41 -22.60
N ALA A 39 -6.66 -3.23 -23.19
CA ALA A 39 -7.83 -2.93 -23.99
C ALA A 39 -7.89 -3.84 -25.22
N VAL A 40 -9.07 -4.42 -25.47
CA VAL A 40 -9.35 -5.29 -26.62
C VAL A 40 -10.10 -4.53 -27.69
N LEU A 41 -11.24 -3.94 -27.31
CA LEU A 41 -12.06 -3.12 -28.20
C LEU A 41 -12.90 -2.14 -27.39
N THR A 42 -13.35 -1.08 -28.05
CA THR A 42 -14.34 -0.13 -27.54
C THR A 42 -15.49 -0.04 -28.53
N CYS A 43 -16.73 -0.07 -28.04
CA CYS A 43 -17.92 0.11 -28.86
C CYS A 43 -18.99 0.92 -28.10
N LYS A 44 -19.96 1.50 -28.83
CA LYS A 44 -21.01 2.33 -28.22
C LYS A 44 -22.13 1.50 -27.57
N ASN A 45 -22.41 0.31 -28.11
CA ASN A 45 -23.51 -0.53 -27.63
C ASN A 45 -23.01 -1.46 -26.50
N PRO A 46 -23.56 -1.37 -25.27
CA PRO A 46 -23.22 -2.27 -24.17
C PRO A 46 -23.50 -3.74 -24.46
N GLU A 47 -24.57 -4.04 -25.20
CA GLU A 47 -24.90 -5.43 -25.55
C GLU A 47 -23.81 -6.04 -26.42
N HIS A 48 -23.25 -5.27 -27.37
CA HIS A 48 -22.16 -5.76 -28.22
C HIS A 48 -20.87 -6.03 -27.41
N ALA A 49 -20.56 -5.22 -26.41
CA ALA A 49 -19.39 -5.44 -25.55
C ALA A 49 -19.58 -6.67 -24.64
N PHE A 50 -20.78 -6.84 -24.11
CA PHE A 50 -21.14 -8.01 -23.30
C PHE A 50 -21.08 -9.31 -24.12
N GLU A 51 -21.67 -9.34 -25.31
CA GLU A 51 -21.62 -10.48 -26.22
C GLU A 51 -20.18 -10.79 -26.67
N ALA A 52 -19.40 -9.76 -27.01
CA ALA A 52 -17.98 -9.92 -27.37
C ALA A 52 -17.17 -10.55 -26.22
N THR A 53 -17.42 -10.14 -24.97
CA THR A 53 -16.78 -10.72 -23.79
C THR A 53 -17.13 -12.20 -23.64
N GLY A 54 -18.38 -12.58 -23.89
CA GLY A 54 -18.84 -13.97 -23.89
C GLY A 54 -18.14 -14.84 -24.94
N ILE A 55 -18.05 -14.34 -26.18
CA ILE A 55 -17.36 -15.00 -27.29
C ILE A 55 -15.88 -15.23 -26.96
N LEU A 56 -15.19 -14.20 -26.44
CA LEU A 56 -13.76 -14.29 -26.10
C LEU A 56 -13.49 -15.27 -24.96
N ARG A 57 -14.34 -15.29 -23.92
CA ARG A 57 -14.23 -16.27 -22.83
C ARG A 57 -14.43 -17.70 -23.33
N ARG A 58 -15.38 -17.94 -24.24
CA ARG A 58 -15.59 -19.25 -24.87
C ARG A 58 -14.39 -19.68 -25.72
N ALA A 59 -13.87 -18.79 -26.56
CA ALA A 59 -12.69 -19.05 -27.37
C ALA A 59 -11.46 -19.40 -26.50
N LEU A 60 -11.26 -18.68 -25.38
CA LEU A 60 -10.20 -18.96 -24.42
C LEU A 60 -10.37 -20.31 -23.72
N ALA A 61 -11.59 -20.62 -23.26
CA ALA A 61 -11.87 -21.86 -22.54
C ALA A 61 -11.73 -23.11 -23.42
N LEU A 62 -12.09 -23.00 -24.71
CA LEU A 62 -12.01 -24.10 -25.66
C LEU A 62 -10.65 -24.21 -26.36
N GLY A 63 -9.86 -23.13 -26.35
CA GLY A 63 -8.60 -23.06 -27.10
C GLY A 63 -8.78 -23.17 -28.62
N ASP A 64 -9.97 -22.82 -29.12
CA ASP A 64 -10.35 -22.98 -30.53
C ASP A 64 -11.18 -21.78 -31.01
N ALA A 65 -10.65 -21.07 -32.01
CA ALA A 65 -11.32 -19.92 -32.62
C ALA A 65 -12.50 -20.34 -33.50
N ALA A 66 -12.47 -21.54 -34.10
CA ALA A 66 -13.54 -22.01 -34.97
C ALA A 66 -14.83 -22.33 -34.19
N ALA A 67 -14.71 -22.65 -32.90
CA ALA A 67 -15.85 -22.96 -32.05
C ALA A 67 -16.81 -21.79 -31.82
N VAL A 68 -16.41 -20.56 -32.14
CA VAL A 68 -17.21 -19.35 -31.96
C VAL A 68 -17.45 -18.58 -33.26
N ASP A 69 -17.12 -19.16 -34.43
CA ASP A 69 -17.08 -18.43 -35.71
C ASP A 69 -18.46 -17.92 -36.17
N ASP A 70 -19.52 -18.70 -35.94
CA ASP A 70 -20.90 -18.31 -36.25
C ASP A 70 -21.35 -17.10 -35.40
N GLU A 71 -21.06 -17.12 -34.10
CA GLU A 71 -21.38 -16.04 -33.15
C GLU A 71 -20.55 -14.79 -33.44
N LEU A 72 -19.26 -14.97 -33.73
CA LEU A 72 -18.34 -13.89 -34.12
C LEU A 72 -18.79 -13.21 -35.41
N THR A 73 -19.22 -13.99 -36.41
CA THR A 73 -19.73 -13.47 -37.68
C THR A 73 -21.02 -12.68 -37.46
N ALA A 74 -21.96 -13.21 -36.66
CA ALA A 74 -23.22 -12.54 -36.36
C ALA A 74 -23.01 -11.19 -35.63
N LEU A 75 -22.10 -11.15 -34.65
CA LEU A 75 -21.83 -9.93 -33.88
C LEU A 75 -21.02 -8.91 -34.70
N THR A 76 -19.97 -9.34 -35.40
CA THR A 76 -19.13 -8.40 -36.18
C THR A 76 -19.86 -7.76 -37.36
N ALA A 77 -20.92 -8.38 -37.89
CA ALA A 77 -21.77 -7.79 -38.91
C ALA A 77 -22.58 -6.57 -38.40
N GLN A 78 -22.76 -6.44 -37.08
CA GLN A 78 -23.53 -5.37 -36.43
C GLN A 78 -22.63 -4.28 -35.83
N MET A 79 -21.31 -4.42 -35.94
CA MET A 79 -20.32 -3.51 -35.37
C MET A 79 -19.65 -2.64 -36.47
N PRO A 80 -19.15 -1.44 -36.12
CA PRO A 80 -18.27 -0.70 -37.03
C PRO A 80 -16.98 -1.48 -37.32
N ASP A 81 -16.34 -1.20 -38.46
CA ASP A 81 -15.20 -1.97 -38.97
C ASP A 81 -14.03 -2.09 -38.00
N ALA A 82 -13.70 -1.01 -37.26
CA ALA A 82 -12.57 -0.99 -36.34
C ALA A 82 -12.79 -1.89 -35.10
N PRO A 83 -13.91 -1.77 -34.35
CA PRO A 83 -14.26 -2.72 -33.29
C PRO A 83 -14.42 -4.17 -33.79
N ALA A 84 -15.03 -4.37 -34.97
CA ALA A 84 -15.19 -5.69 -35.58
C ALA A 84 -13.82 -6.34 -35.91
N GLY A 85 -12.89 -5.56 -36.47
CA GLY A 85 -11.53 -6.01 -36.75
C GLY A 85 -10.75 -6.37 -35.49
N SER A 86 -10.90 -5.56 -34.43
CA SER A 86 -10.27 -5.80 -33.13
C SER A 86 -10.79 -7.09 -32.48
N LEU A 87 -12.10 -7.34 -32.54
CA LEU A 87 -12.70 -8.56 -32.01
C LEU A 87 -12.22 -9.82 -32.74
N ARG A 88 -12.16 -9.80 -34.08
CA ARG A 88 -11.63 -10.93 -34.86
C ARG A 88 -10.20 -11.28 -34.47
N GLN A 89 -9.34 -10.26 -34.31
CA GLN A 89 -7.96 -10.48 -33.89
C GLN A 89 -7.86 -11.02 -32.46
N ALA A 90 -8.73 -10.53 -31.57
CA ALA A 90 -8.82 -10.94 -30.18
C ALA A 90 -9.23 -12.41 -30.02
N VAL A 91 -10.17 -12.91 -30.83
CA VAL A 91 -10.59 -14.33 -30.80
C VAL A 91 -9.42 -15.25 -31.17
N THR A 92 -8.64 -14.92 -32.19
CA THR A 92 -7.46 -15.70 -32.57
C THR A 92 -6.43 -15.76 -31.43
N ARG A 93 -6.22 -14.65 -30.71
CA ARG A 93 -5.29 -14.58 -29.57
C ARG A 93 -5.82 -15.31 -28.33
N ALA A 94 -7.13 -15.22 -28.09
CA ALA A 94 -7.79 -15.92 -27.00
C ALA A 94 -7.65 -17.44 -27.17
N ALA A 95 -7.90 -17.95 -28.39
CA ALA A 95 -7.77 -19.36 -28.71
C ALA A 95 -6.33 -19.88 -28.56
N SER A 96 -5.31 -19.06 -28.85
CA SER A 96 -3.92 -19.46 -28.65
C SER A 96 -3.44 -19.34 -27.19
N GLY A 97 -4.23 -18.72 -26.31
CA GLY A 97 -3.89 -18.45 -24.91
C GLY A 97 -2.78 -17.41 -24.71
N THR A 98 -2.20 -16.89 -25.79
CA THR A 98 -1.06 -15.97 -25.78
C THR A 98 -1.51 -14.57 -26.19
N TRP A 99 -1.15 -13.58 -25.39
CA TRP A 99 -1.50 -12.19 -25.63
C TRP A 99 -0.24 -11.32 -25.70
N PRO A 100 -0.12 -10.43 -26.69
CA PRO A 100 0.95 -9.44 -26.72
C PRO A 100 0.73 -8.46 -25.57
N ALA A 101 1.71 -8.32 -24.68
CA ALA A 101 1.65 -7.36 -23.60
C ALA A 101 2.76 -6.31 -23.75
N GLU A 102 2.40 -5.04 -23.62
CA GLU A 102 3.33 -3.97 -23.29
C GLU A 102 3.40 -3.78 -21.77
N PRO A 103 4.52 -3.31 -21.20
CA PRO A 103 4.59 -2.96 -19.79
C PRO A 103 3.61 -1.79 -19.53
N GLY A 104 2.63 -1.93 -18.62
CA GLY A 104 1.81 -0.76 -18.30
C GLY A 104 0.45 -0.90 -17.61
N THR A 105 0.06 -2.04 -17.06
CA THR A 105 -1.12 -2.07 -16.18
C THR A 105 -0.90 -3.10 -15.09
N LEU A 106 -0.68 -2.71 -13.83
CA LEU A 106 -0.58 -3.65 -12.71
C LEU A 106 -1.95 -3.74 -12.03
N LEU A 107 -2.48 -4.95 -11.84
CA LEU A 107 -3.65 -5.18 -10.98
C LEU A 107 -3.19 -5.64 -9.60
N THR A 108 -3.70 -4.97 -8.57
CA THR A 108 -3.68 -5.46 -7.18
C THR A 108 -5.10 -5.92 -6.85
N ALA A 109 -5.32 -7.23 -6.73
CA ALA A 109 -6.60 -7.76 -6.28
C ALA A 109 -6.65 -7.70 -4.75
N THR A 110 -7.61 -6.98 -4.20
CA THR A 110 -7.93 -6.98 -2.76
C THR A 110 -9.17 -7.85 -2.54
N ASN A 111 -9.07 -8.83 -1.64
CA ASN A 111 -10.26 -9.53 -1.12
C ASN A 111 -10.91 -8.65 -0.03
N PRO A 112 -12.25 -8.57 0.03
CA PRO A 112 -12.92 -7.80 1.06
C PRO A 112 -13.02 -8.63 2.34
N ASP A 113 -12.54 -8.10 3.45
CA ASP A 113 -13.05 -8.42 4.79
C ASP A 113 -13.25 -7.09 5.52
N SER A 114 -14.48 -6.87 5.96
CA SER A 114 -15.08 -5.59 6.33
C SER A 114 -14.98 -5.29 7.83
N GLU A 115 -14.81 -4.01 8.19
CA GLU A 115 -15.19 -3.45 9.49
C GLU A 115 -16.05 -2.19 9.26
N PRO A 116 -17.04 -1.90 10.12
CA PRO A 116 -18.16 -1.03 9.80
C PRO A 116 -17.87 0.45 10.08
N PHE A 117 -18.40 1.33 9.22
CA PHE A 117 -18.45 2.77 9.43
C PHE A 117 -19.82 3.18 9.99
N ASP A 118 -19.81 3.78 11.18
CA ASP A 118 -20.90 4.64 11.65
C ASP A 118 -20.56 6.09 11.30
N ASP A 119 -21.50 6.82 10.69
CA ASP A 119 -21.88 8.16 11.15
C ASP A 119 -23.12 8.71 10.40
N GLU A 120 -23.86 9.56 11.12
CA GLU A 120 -25.21 10.05 10.84
C GLU A 120 -25.42 10.78 9.50
N PRO A 121 -26.64 10.74 8.93
CA PRO A 121 -26.91 11.32 7.62
C PRO A 121 -27.14 12.84 7.67
N ASP A 122 -26.38 13.58 6.86
CA ASP A 122 -26.72 14.96 6.50
C ASP A 122 -27.80 14.97 5.40
N SER A 123 -28.88 15.69 5.68
CA SER A 123 -30.14 15.67 4.94
C SER A 123 -30.15 16.79 3.88
N SER A 124 -29.46 16.58 2.76
CA SER A 124 -29.80 17.31 1.51
C SER A 124 -29.37 16.56 0.23
N ALA A 125 -29.91 15.36 -0.01
CA ALA A 125 -29.76 14.70 -1.30
C ALA A 125 -30.96 15.01 -2.22
N ALA A 126 -30.68 15.46 -3.45
CA ALA A 126 -31.67 15.66 -4.50
C ALA A 126 -32.34 14.32 -4.90
N PRO A 127 -33.62 14.33 -5.33
CA PRO A 127 -34.32 13.09 -5.65
C PRO A 127 -33.70 12.37 -6.85
N ALA A 128 -33.44 11.07 -6.66
CA ALA A 128 -32.88 10.16 -7.67
C ALA A 128 -33.71 10.15 -8.97
N ALA A 129 -33.02 10.24 -10.11
CA ALA A 129 -33.64 10.13 -11.42
C ALA A 129 -34.17 8.69 -11.64
N ALA A 130 -35.46 8.59 -11.92
CA ALA A 130 -36.14 7.32 -12.18
C ALA A 130 -35.60 6.68 -13.49
N GLY A 131 -34.90 5.54 -13.38
CA GLY A 131 -34.50 4.74 -14.55
C GLY A 131 -33.26 3.86 -14.39
N HIS A 132 -32.42 4.08 -13.39
CA HIS A 132 -31.16 3.32 -13.25
C HIS A 132 -31.38 2.05 -12.39
N PRO A 133 -30.99 0.85 -12.86
CA PRO A 133 -31.13 -0.38 -12.07
C PRO A 133 -30.22 -0.33 -10.83
N ARG A 134 -30.61 -0.99 -9.73
CA ARG A 134 -29.77 -1.16 -8.53
C ARG A 134 -28.91 -2.41 -8.67
N LEU A 135 -27.80 -2.52 -7.95
CA LEU A 135 -26.90 -3.68 -8.01
C LEU A 135 -27.66 -4.99 -7.79
N LYS A 136 -28.58 -5.02 -6.81
CA LYS A 136 -29.43 -6.18 -6.49
C LYS A 136 -30.39 -6.63 -7.61
N ASP A 137 -30.69 -5.74 -8.55
CA ASP A 137 -31.66 -5.99 -9.62
C ASP A 137 -30.95 -6.43 -10.92
N LEU A 138 -29.60 -6.46 -10.93
CA LEU A 138 -28.80 -6.86 -12.08
C LEU A 138 -28.55 -8.37 -12.13
N PRO A 139 -28.75 -9.03 -13.28
CA PRO A 139 -28.40 -10.44 -13.43
C PRO A 139 -26.87 -10.60 -13.60
N GLY A 140 -26.23 -11.27 -12.64
CA GLY A 140 -24.81 -11.65 -12.71
C GLY A 140 -23.87 -10.79 -11.86
N LYS A 141 -22.55 -11.03 -11.98
CA LYS A 141 -21.54 -10.29 -11.23
C LYS A 141 -21.25 -8.94 -11.90
N VAL A 142 -21.25 -7.89 -11.09
CA VAL A 142 -20.80 -6.56 -11.53
C VAL A 142 -19.35 -6.38 -11.09
N VAL A 143 -18.51 -5.88 -11.99
CA VAL A 143 -17.11 -5.55 -11.69
C VAL A 143 -16.96 -4.05 -11.81
N ARG A 144 -16.49 -3.40 -10.74
CA ARG A 144 -16.07 -2.00 -10.80
C ARG A 144 -14.58 -1.96 -11.12
N ILE A 145 -14.22 -1.11 -12.08
CA ILE A 145 -12.83 -0.83 -12.43
C ILE A 145 -12.61 0.66 -12.20
N THR A 146 -11.52 1.01 -11.52
CA THR A 146 -11.14 2.40 -11.29
C THR A 146 -9.74 2.62 -11.84
N HIS A 147 -9.54 3.71 -12.59
CA HIS A 147 -8.27 4.06 -13.22
C HIS A 147 -7.68 5.34 -12.58
N LEU A 148 -6.37 5.34 -12.35
CA LEU A 148 -5.58 6.54 -12.08
C LEU A 148 -4.62 6.74 -13.24
N ARG A 149 -4.67 7.92 -13.87
CA ARG A 149 -3.73 8.31 -14.92
C ARG A 149 -3.20 9.70 -14.65
N GLU A 150 -1.89 9.84 -14.68
CA GLU A 150 -1.20 11.12 -14.54
C GLU A 150 -0.48 11.47 -15.84
N PHE A 151 -0.63 12.70 -16.30
CA PHE A 151 -0.03 13.20 -17.53
C PHE A 151 0.81 14.44 -17.26
N HIS A 152 1.99 14.51 -17.85
CA HIS A 152 2.77 15.73 -17.98
C HIS A 152 2.50 16.33 -19.35
N ILE A 153 1.86 17.50 -19.41
CA ILE A 153 1.60 18.19 -20.68
C ILE A 153 2.89 18.89 -21.12
N THR A 154 3.47 18.43 -22.23
CA THR A 154 4.72 18.97 -22.78
C THR A 154 4.48 19.99 -23.89
N ASP A 155 3.30 19.97 -24.52
CA ASP A 155 2.88 20.88 -25.59
C ASP A 155 1.36 21.09 -25.53
N GLU A 156 0.94 22.19 -24.90
CA GLU A 156 -0.47 22.54 -24.73
C GLU A 156 -1.17 22.81 -26.06
N ASP A 157 -0.49 23.45 -27.01
CA ASP A 157 -1.12 23.78 -28.29
C ASP A 157 -1.39 22.50 -29.08
N ALA A 158 -0.43 21.57 -29.15
CA ALA A 158 -0.63 20.29 -29.80
C ALA A 158 -1.76 19.48 -29.16
N LEU A 159 -1.84 19.48 -27.82
CA LEU A 159 -2.89 18.81 -27.05
C LEU A 159 -4.28 19.39 -27.41
N LEU A 160 -4.44 20.71 -27.35
CA LEU A 160 -5.71 21.38 -27.62
C LEU A 160 -6.17 21.19 -29.08
N HIS A 161 -5.25 21.27 -30.04
CA HIS A 161 -5.56 20.97 -31.43
C HIS A 161 -5.96 19.50 -31.64
N ALA A 162 -5.38 18.57 -30.88
CA ALA A 162 -5.78 17.16 -30.91
C ALA A 162 -7.18 16.96 -30.33
N ALA A 163 -7.50 17.59 -29.19
CA ALA A 163 -8.81 17.52 -28.56
C ALA A 163 -9.90 18.15 -29.44
N ALA A 164 -9.64 19.32 -30.02
CA ALA A 164 -10.58 20.00 -30.93
C ALA A 164 -10.90 19.14 -32.17
N ARG A 165 -9.94 18.39 -32.70
CA ARG A 165 -10.20 17.43 -33.80
C ARG A 165 -11.12 16.28 -33.40
N ARG A 166 -11.25 15.99 -32.09
CA ARG A 166 -12.23 15.03 -31.53
C ARG A 166 -13.55 15.67 -31.12
N GLY A 167 -13.75 16.95 -31.41
CA GLY A 167 -14.99 17.66 -31.12
C GLY A 167 -15.09 18.19 -29.69
N TRP A 168 -13.97 18.30 -28.97
CA TRP A 168 -13.93 19.05 -27.72
C TRP A 168 -13.96 20.56 -28.00
N GLU A 169 -14.73 21.28 -27.19
CA GLU A 169 -14.80 22.73 -27.16
C GLU A 169 -14.43 23.19 -25.75
N PRO A 170 -13.59 24.23 -25.59
CA PRO A 170 -13.19 24.71 -24.27
C PRO A 170 -14.37 25.30 -23.51
N LEU A 171 -14.33 25.18 -22.19
CA LEU A 171 -15.29 25.85 -21.29
C LEU A 171 -15.33 27.37 -21.53
N PRO A 172 -16.50 28.02 -21.34
CA PRO A 172 -16.61 29.46 -21.44
C PRO A 172 -15.75 30.16 -20.38
N ALA A 173 -15.27 31.37 -20.69
CA ALA A 173 -14.33 32.10 -19.81
C ALA A 173 -14.86 32.39 -18.39
N SER A 174 -16.17 32.30 -18.17
CA SER A 174 -16.79 32.42 -16.84
C SER A 174 -16.68 31.18 -15.97
N GLU A 175 -16.33 30.03 -16.56
CA GLU A 175 -16.25 28.71 -15.90
C GLU A 175 -14.81 28.19 -15.80
N LEU A 176 -13.85 28.86 -16.45
CA LEU A 176 -12.43 28.57 -16.32
C LEU A 176 -11.91 29.06 -14.97
N GLY A 177 -11.30 28.17 -14.20
CA GLY A 177 -10.59 28.52 -12.97
C GLY A 177 -9.19 29.05 -13.25
N ASP A 178 -8.61 29.77 -12.28
CA ASP A 178 -7.25 30.33 -12.39
C ASP A 178 -6.16 29.23 -12.54
N ASP A 179 -6.45 28.00 -12.06
CA ASP A 179 -5.53 26.86 -12.11
C ASP A 179 -5.50 26.13 -13.46
N ASP A 180 -6.55 26.27 -14.29
CA ASP A 180 -6.62 25.70 -15.65
C ASP A 180 -7.27 26.68 -16.63
N PRO A 181 -6.57 27.77 -17.00
CA PRO A 181 -7.12 28.85 -17.82
C PRO A 181 -7.36 28.47 -19.29
N ARG A 182 -7.01 27.25 -19.69
CA ARG A 182 -7.15 26.76 -21.08
C ARG A 182 -7.98 25.47 -21.19
N ASP A 183 -8.55 25.00 -20.08
CA ASP A 183 -9.29 23.73 -19.99
C ASP A 183 -8.47 22.53 -20.51
N LEU A 184 -7.21 22.48 -20.09
CA LEU A 184 -6.30 21.37 -20.38
C LEU A 184 -6.86 20.07 -19.78
N ALA A 185 -7.51 20.12 -18.62
CA ALA A 185 -8.15 18.96 -18.01
C ALA A 185 -9.28 18.41 -18.91
N GLY A 186 -10.17 19.25 -19.41
CA GLY A 186 -11.23 18.84 -20.35
C GLY A 186 -10.67 18.29 -21.66
N ALA A 187 -9.59 18.90 -22.18
CA ALA A 187 -8.90 18.42 -23.37
C ALA A 187 -8.27 17.02 -23.16
N VAL A 188 -7.58 16.80 -22.04
CA VAL A 188 -7.01 15.49 -21.67
C VAL A 188 -8.10 14.45 -21.48
N ILE A 189 -9.19 14.77 -20.76
CA ILE A 189 -10.33 13.86 -20.57
C ILE A 189 -10.89 13.41 -21.93
N THR A 190 -10.99 14.31 -22.90
CA THR A 190 -11.42 13.96 -24.26
C THR A 190 -10.45 13.01 -24.97
N LEU A 191 -9.14 13.15 -24.72
CA LEU A 191 -8.08 12.41 -25.39
C LEU A 191 -7.71 11.07 -24.73
N THR A 192 -7.98 10.90 -23.43
CA THR A 192 -7.63 9.71 -22.60
C THR A 192 -8.27 8.38 -23.02
N GLU A 193 -8.93 8.33 -24.17
CA GLU A 193 -9.34 7.07 -24.80
C GLU A 193 -8.14 6.21 -25.23
N ASP A 194 -6.98 6.83 -25.46
CA ASP A 194 -5.72 6.18 -25.82
C ASP A 194 -4.73 6.18 -24.64
N SER A 195 -3.81 5.22 -24.60
CA SER A 195 -2.70 5.17 -23.64
C SER A 195 -1.60 6.21 -23.94
N ASP A 196 -1.66 6.87 -25.10
CA ASP A 196 -0.71 7.89 -25.56
C ASP A 196 -1.47 9.15 -26.00
N VAL A 197 -1.47 10.17 -25.14
CA VAL A 197 -2.15 11.46 -25.39
C VAL A 197 -1.17 12.41 -26.05
N THR A 198 -1.45 12.79 -27.30
CA THR A 198 -0.59 13.70 -28.09
C THR A 198 -0.34 15.01 -27.35
N GLY A 199 0.93 15.43 -27.28
CA GLY A 199 1.35 16.65 -26.56
C GLY A 199 1.56 16.43 -25.06
N SER A 200 1.47 15.19 -24.59
CA SER A 200 1.73 14.83 -23.20
C SER A 200 2.62 13.60 -23.07
N GLN A 201 3.12 13.39 -21.86
CA GLN A 201 3.81 12.20 -21.43
C GLN A 201 3.03 11.58 -20.26
N THR A 202 2.64 10.31 -20.38
CA THR A 202 2.06 9.56 -19.25
C THR A 202 3.13 9.38 -18.18
N LEU A 203 2.85 9.87 -16.97
CA LEU A 203 3.71 9.73 -15.80
C LEU A 203 3.37 8.46 -15.02
N GLU A 204 2.09 8.11 -14.93
CA GLU A 204 1.57 7.00 -14.13
C GLU A 204 0.26 6.47 -14.75
N ASP A 205 0.06 5.14 -14.77
CA ASP A 205 -1.20 4.49 -15.17
C ASP A 205 -1.44 3.27 -14.26
N GLN A 206 -2.48 3.34 -13.42
CA GLN A 206 -2.88 2.29 -12.50
C GLN A 206 -4.35 1.94 -12.65
N SER A 207 -4.67 0.68 -12.40
CA SER A 207 -6.07 0.22 -12.38
C SER A 207 -6.31 -0.68 -11.17
N SER A 208 -7.47 -0.51 -10.54
CA SER A 208 -8.01 -1.45 -9.56
C SER A 208 -9.31 -2.04 -10.11
N ALA A 209 -9.59 -3.30 -9.78
CA ALA A 209 -10.82 -3.97 -10.15
C ALA A 209 -11.38 -4.73 -8.94
N GLU A 210 -12.65 -4.50 -8.64
CA GLU A 210 -13.37 -5.16 -7.55
C GLU A 210 -14.66 -5.78 -8.10
N VAL A 211 -15.03 -6.95 -7.58
CA VAL A 211 -16.33 -7.56 -7.87
C VAL A 211 -17.30 -7.08 -6.81
N LEU A 212 -18.35 -6.37 -7.22
CA LEU A 212 -19.33 -5.82 -6.28
C LEU A 212 -20.18 -6.94 -5.68
N SER A 213 -20.40 -6.83 -4.37
CA SER A 213 -21.10 -7.80 -3.54
C SER A 213 -22.19 -7.13 -2.72
N ILE A 214 -23.44 -7.58 -2.92
CA ILE A 214 -24.58 -7.10 -2.13
C ILE A 214 -24.40 -7.44 -0.65
N GLU A 215 -23.72 -8.55 -0.35
CA GLU A 215 -23.46 -9.01 1.02
C GLU A 215 -22.50 -8.08 1.77
N ASP A 216 -21.60 -7.41 1.04
CA ASP A 216 -20.63 -6.46 1.56
C ASP A 216 -21.17 -5.00 1.58
N GLY A 217 -22.44 -4.82 1.23
CA GLY A 217 -23.09 -3.52 1.19
C GLY A 217 -22.75 -2.68 -0.04
N ASP A 218 -22.13 -3.27 -1.07
CA ASP A 218 -21.80 -2.56 -2.30
C ASP A 218 -23.05 -2.10 -3.06
N GLU A 219 -22.87 -1.03 -3.82
CA GLU A 219 -23.90 -0.50 -4.70
C GLU A 219 -23.26 0.13 -5.93
N LEU A 220 -24.02 0.28 -7.03
CA LEU A 220 -23.55 0.99 -8.23
C LEU A 220 -23.17 2.44 -7.88
N ALA A 221 -22.21 3.01 -8.62
CA ALA A 221 -21.69 4.37 -8.33
C ALA A 221 -22.81 5.43 -8.26
N ASP A 222 -23.79 5.36 -9.15
CA ASP A 222 -24.94 6.27 -9.20
C ASP A 222 -25.89 6.15 -7.99
N TRP A 223 -25.81 5.05 -7.26
CA TRP A 223 -26.69 4.72 -6.13
C TRP A 223 -25.95 4.60 -4.80
N SER A 224 -24.63 4.73 -4.81
CA SER A 224 -23.79 4.68 -3.62
C SER A 224 -24.03 5.93 -2.77
N ALA A 225 -24.42 5.75 -1.52
CA ALA A 225 -24.61 6.85 -0.57
C ALA A 225 -23.27 7.47 -0.12
N ALA A 226 -22.18 6.70 -0.23
CA ALA A 226 -20.82 7.14 0.04
C ALA A 226 -20.03 7.32 -1.26
N PRO A 227 -19.01 8.20 -1.30
CA PRO A 227 -18.10 8.29 -2.43
C PRO A 227 -17.47 6.93 -2.73
N VAL A 228 -17.32 6.60 -4.01
CA VAL A 228 -16.50 5.44 -4.41
C VAL A 228 -15.05 5.79 -4.15
N VAL A 229 -14.42 5.11 -3.18
CA VAL A 229 -13.03 5.34 -2.80
C VAL A 229 -12.16 4.22 -3.35
N ALA A 230 -11.33 4.51 -4.35
CA ALA A 230 -10.29 3.61 -4.81
C ALA A 230 -8.93 4.06 -4.26
N ARG A 231 -8.16 3.13 -3.70
CA ARG A 231 -6.79 3.39 -3.23
C ARG A 231 -5.80 2.95 -4.30
N PHE A 232 -5.18 3.93 -4.95
CA PHE A 232 -4.04 3.72 -5.85
C PHE A 232 -2.75 3.80 -5.04
N VAL A 233 -1.84 2.84 -5.22
CA VAL A 233 -0.76 2.57 -4.27
C VAL A 233 0.56 3.29 -4.57
N HIS A 234 0.56 4.29 -5.46
CA HIS A 234 1.79 5.06 -5.75
C HIS A 234 1.61 6.56 -5.49
N GLY A 235 2.48 7.06 -4.62
CA GLY A 235 2.60 8.45 -4.20
C GLY A 235 3.87 8.62 -3.36
N TRP A 236 4.96 7.99 -3.77
CA TRP A 236 6.19 7.82 -2.98
C TRP A 236 6.94 9.14 -2.71
N ARG A 237 6.65 10.22 -3.45
CA ARG A 237 7.40 11.48 -3.34
C ARG A 237 6.86 12.47 -2.29
N LEU A 238 5.73 12.19 -1.63
CA LEU A 238 5.13 13.09 -0.64
C LEU A 238 4.52 12.37 0.59
N ARG A 239 4.79 11.08 0.80
CA ARG A 239 4.23 10.29 1.92
C ARG A 239 4.82 10.61 3.30
N GLN A 240 5.53 11.72 3.45
CA GLN A 240 5.74 12.38 4.75
C GLN A 240 4.45 12.99 5.34
N GLN A 241 3.28 12.87 4.71
CA GLN A 241 2.04 13.39 5.31
C GLN A 241 0.91 12.37 5.43
N ARG A 242 0.66 12.04 6.70
CA ARG A 242 -0.63 11.71 7.34
C ARG A 242 -1.16 10.27 7.19
N LYS A 243 -0.80 9.44 8.16
CA LYS A 243 -1.79 8.58 8.84
C LYS A 243 -2.27 9.35 10.08
N ARG A 244 -3.53 9.76 10.08
CA ARG A 244 -4.22 10.32 11.25
C ARG A 244 -4.44 9.15 12.22
N PRO A 245 -4.07 9.23 13.52
CA PRO A 245 -4.40 8.19 14.46
C PRO A 245 -5.91 8.02 14.55
N THR A 246 -6.37 6.77 14.49
CA THR A 246 -7.76 6.40 14.78
C THR A 246 -8.13 6.87 16.19
N ALA A 247 -9.30 7.52 16.28
CA ALA A 247 -9.81 8.08 17.52
C ALA A 247 -10.07 6.99 18.57
N GLY A 248 -9.55 7.18 19.79
CA GLY A 248 -10.01 6.39 20.94
C GLY A 248 -9.09 6.32 22.16
N GLU A 249 -7.78 6.48 22.03
CA GLU A 249 -6.87 6.40 23.18
C GLU A 249 -6.24 7.77 23.45
N GLN A 250 -6.44 8.29 24.66
CA GLN A 250 -5.78 9.50 25.11
C GLN A 250 -4.26 9.29 24.99
N THR A 251 -3.58 10.14 24.24
CA THR A 251 -2.11 10.14 24.18
C THR A 251 -1.55 10.16 25.61
N PRO A 252 -0.63 9.24 25.97
CA PRO A 252 -0.07 9.19 27.32
C PRO A 252 0.50 10.56 27.72
N ASN A 253 0.30 10.95 28.97
CA ASN A 253 0.87 12.20 29.48
C ASN A 253 2.37 12.02 29.78
N PHE A 254 3.21 12.04 28.74
CA PHE A 254 4.65 11.84 28.88
C PHE A 254 5.33 12.86 29.78
N ALA A 255 4.80 14.09 29.86
CA ALA A 255 5.30 15.09 30.80
C ALA A 255 5.15 14.65 32.27
N ALA A 256 4.08 13.91 32.61
CA ALA A 256 3.88 13.36 33.94
C ALA A 256 4.63 12.04 34.16
N LEU A 257 4.72 11.20 33.12
CA LEU A 257 5.33 9.86 33.21
C LEU A 257 6.87 9.92 33.25
N PHE A 258 7.49 10.88 32.56
CA PHE A 258 8.94 11.03 32.45
C PHE A 258 9.38 12.42 32.91
N ALA A 259 8.87 12.86 34.06
CA ALA A 259 9.13 14.20 34.57
C ALA A 259 10.64 14.52 34.58
N VAL A 260 10.99 15.66 33.97
CA VAL A 260 12.37 16.12 33.87
C VAL A 260 12.94 16.34 35.26
N ARG A 261 14.07 15.68 35.54
CA ARG A 261 14.85 15.88 36.76
C ARG A 261 15.72 17.12 36.60
N ASP A 262 15.53 18.10 37.48
CA ASP A 262 16.42 19.27 37.59
C ASP A 262 17.58 18.95 38.54
N CYS A 263 18.80 18.72 38.04
CA CYS A 263 19.98 18.70 38.93
C CYS A 263 20.33 20.13 39.37
N PRO A 264 20.47 20.41 40.68
CA PRO A 264 20.99 21.70 41.16
C PRO A 264 22.37 22.05 40.59
N CYS A 265 23.15 21.03 40.25
CA CYS A 265 24.50 21.12 39.71
C CYS A 265 24.56 21.49 38.22
N LYS A 266 23.46 21.31 37.46
CA LYS A 266 23.37 21.55 36.00
C LYS A 266 24.53 20.96 35.19
N GLY A 267 25.01 19.77 35.56
CA GLY A 267 26.13 19.10 34.89
C GLY A 267 27.51 19.72 35.15
N ALA A 268 27.64 20.65 36.10
CA ALA A 268 28.92 21.24 36.46
C ALA A 268 29.79 20.29 37.32
N ASP A 269 29.19 19.28 37.93
CA ASP A 269 29.88 18.24 38.69
C ASP A 269 29.85 16.92 37.89
N PRO A 270 31.01 16.46 37.37
CA PRO A 270 31.08 15.24 36.56
C PRO A 270 30.81 13.96 37.34
N ASP A 271 30.89 14.00 38.67
CA ASP A 271 30.67 12.83 39.55
C ASP A 271 29.24 12.82 40.15
N CYS A 272 28.35 13.71 39.71
CA CYS A 272 27.00 13.80 40.24
C CYS A 272 26.10 12.68 39.70
N GLU A 273 25.77 11.71 40.56
CA GLU A 273 24.88 10.58 40.24
C GLU A 273 23.46 11.02 39.82
N GLU A 274 22.98 12.16 40.29
CA GLU A 274 21.67 12.73 39.93
C GLU A 274 21.67 13.42 38.55
N CYS A 275 22.86 13.66 37.99
CA CYS A 275 23.06 14.34 36.71
C CYS A 275 23.23 13.39 35.53
N GLY A 276 23.03 12.09 35.75
CA GLY A 276 23.05 11.08 34.70
C GLY A 276 21.94 11.30 33.67
N TRP A 277 22.15 10.74 32.48
CA TRP A 277 21.20 10.79 31.38
C TRP A 277 19.80 10.32 31.82
N GLN A 278 18.78 10.98 31.31
CA GLN A 278 17.39 10.57 31.50
C GLN A 278 16.64 10.45 30.19
N LEU A 279 15.79 9.42 30.11
CA LEU A 279 14.78 9.37 29.07
C LEU A 279 13.74 10.48 29.31
N THR A 280 13.79 11.53 28.48
CA THR A 280 12.97 12.73 28.63
C THR A 280 11.54 12.52 28.12
N PRO A 281 10.56 13.39 28.49
CA PRO A 281 9.20 13.32 27.94
C PRO A 281 9.16 13.37 26.41
N ARG A 282 10.01 14.20 25.80
CA ARG A 282 10.05 14.40 24.34
C ARG A 282 10.61 13.18 23.64
N THR A 283 11.72 12.64 24.14
CA THR A 283 12.30 11.40 23.61
C THR A 283 11.33 10.22 23.79
N ALA A 284 10.69 10.09 24.95
CA ALA A 284 9.70 9.04 25.22
C ALA A 284 8.47 9.14 24.29
N ASP A 285 7.95 10.34 24.02
CA ASP A 285 6.83 10.55 23.09
C ASP A 285 7.16 10.10 21.66
N LEU A 286 8.38 10.40 21.18
CA LEU A 286 8.83 9.99 19.85
C LEU A 286 9.11 8.49 19.76
N LEU A 287 9.76 7.89 20.76
CA LEU A 287 9.95 6.43 20.80
C LEU A 287 8.61 5.70 20.85
N HIS A 288 7.66 6.19 21.66
CA HIS A 288 6.32 5.62 21.70
C HIS A 288 5.63 5.73 20.34
N THR A 289 5.74 6.88 19.68
CA THR A 289 5.18 7.10 18.34
C THR A 289 5.77 6.11 17.34
N ALA A 290 7.10 5.99 17.31
CA ALA A 290 7.81 5.05 16.44
C ALA A 290 7.36 3.60 16.70
N LEU A 291 7.33 3.17 17.96
CA LEU A 291 6.92 1.81 18.34
C LEU A 291 5.47 1.51 17.98
N VAL A 292 4.54 2.44 18.18
CA VAL A 292 3.13 2.25 17.80
C VAL A 292 2.97 2.15 16.27
N LEU A 293 3.69 2.99 15.52
CA LEU A 293 3.66 2.93 14.06
C LEU A 293 4.29 1.64 13.54
N LEU A 294 5.49 1.28 14.02
CA LEU A 294 6.16 0.03 13.68
C LEU A 294 5.31 -1.19 14.04
N ALA A 295 4.59 -1.18 15.18
CA ALA A 295 3.66 -2.24 15.52
C ALA A 295 2.56 -2.38 14.45
N ASP A 296 1.87 -1.29 14.12
CA ASP A 296 0.80 -1.28 13.11
C ASP A 296 1.31 -1.77 11.75
N GLN A 297 2.46 -1.26 11.32
CA GLN A 297 3.12 -1.65 10.06
C GLN A 297 3.52 -3.13 10.08
N ALA A 298 4.11 -3.61 11.18
CA ALA A 298 4.50 -5.01 11.32
C ALA A 298 3.29 -5.96 11.35
N TYR A 299 2.15 -5.56 11.92
CA TYR A 299 0.91 -6.37 11.86
C TYR A 299 0.32 -6.36 10.45
N ASP A 300 0.34 -5.22 9.74
CA ASP A 300 -0.07 -5.12 8.34
C ASP A 300 0.83 -5.99 7.44
N ASP A 301 2.14 -5.96 7.64
CA ASP A 301 3.11 -6.82 6.97
C ASP A 301 2.88 -8.29 7.29
N ALA A 302 2.65 -8.65 8.56
CA ALA A 302 2.42 -10.03 8.97
C ALA A 302 1.17 -10.60 8.30
N HIS A 303 0.09 -9.82 8.27
CA HIS A 303 -1.14 -10.20 7.63
C HIS A 303 -0.98 -10.40 6.12
N ARG A 304 -0.31 -9.45 5.44
CA ARG A 304 -0.12 -9.49 3.97
C ARG A 304 0.85 -10.59 3.54
N LEU A 305 1.95 -10.77 4.25
CA LEU A 305 2.99 -11.73 3.90
C LEU A 305 2.59 -13.15 4.32
N GLY A 306 1.83 -13.32 5.41
CA GLY A 306 1.38 -14.62 5.89
C GLY A 306 2.56 -15.53 6.24
N ASP A 307 2.62 -16.72 5.63
CA ASP A 307 3.74 -17.67 5.73
C ASP A 307 4.70 -17.62 4.52
N GLN A 308 4.51 -16.65 3.61
CA GLN A 308 5.29 -16.58 2.37
C GLN A 308 6.74 -16.21 2.66
N PHE A 309 7.65 -16.70 1.83
CA PHE A 309 9.05 -16.28 1.83
C PHE A 309 9.17 -14.81 1.39
N LEU A 310 10.03 -14.04 2.04
CA LEU A 310 10.37 -12.67 1.63
C LEU A 310 11.51 -12.73 0.59
N PRO A 311 11.25 -12.45 -0.71
CA PRO A 311 12.29 -12.46 -1.74
C PRO A 311 13.27 -11.30 -1.54
N ASP A 312 14.56 -11.52 -1.82
CA ASP A 312 15.72 -10.63 -1.63
C ASP A 312 15.40 -9.18 -1.18
N ALA A 313 15.82 -8.81 0.04
CA ALA A 313 15.56 -7.51 0.69
C ALA A 313 16.22 -6.27 0.06
N ASN A 314 16.57 -6.32 -1.22
CA ASN A 314 16.97 -5.14 -1.98
C ASN A 314 15.79 -4.46 -2.71
N THR A 315 14.58 -5.00 -2.57
CA THR A 315 13.33 -4.35 -2.98
C THR A 315 12.59 -3.92 -1.71
N THR A 316 12.64 -2.63 -1.34
CA THR A 316 11.95 -2.03 -0.17
C THR A 316 10.43 -2.16 -0.34
N THR A 317 9.91 -3.36 -0.11
CA THR A 317 8.54 -3.78 -0.43
C THR A 317 7.70 -3.86 0.84
N TRP A 318 8.37 -4.11 1.98
CA TRP A 318 7.76 -4.27 3.28
C TRP A 318 8.09 -3.05 4.14
N GLU A 319 7.28 -2.80 5.16
CA GLU A 319 7.47 -1.62 6.03
C GLU A 319 8.42 -1.95 7.19
N VAL A 320 8.41 -3.21 7.65
CA VAL A 320 9.23 -3.70 8.76
C VAL A 320 10.04 -4.93 8.38
N PHE A 321 9.45 -5.95 7.73
CA PHE A 321 10.09 -7.26 7.66
C PHE A 321 11.26 -7.39 6.67
N ASP A 322 11.41 -6.49 5.71
CA ASP A 322 12.62 -6.42 4.87
C ASP A 322 13.78 -5.69 5.55
N ARG A 323 13.52 -4.90 6.60
CA ARG A 323 14.52 -4.28 7.46
C ARG A 323 15.13 -5.26 8.48
N LEU A 324 14.55 -6.45 8.62
CA LEU A 324 15.06 -7.47 9.53
C LEU A 324 16.18 -8.30 8.89
N PRO A 325 17.07 -8.91 9.70
CA PRO A 325 18.15 -9.74 9.20
C PRO A 325 17.68 -10.88 8.29
N PRO A 326 18.48 -11.28 7.28
CA PRO A 326 18.08 -12.29 6.30
C PRO A 326 17.60 -13.63 6.85
N LEU A 327 18.09 -14.05 8.03
CA LEU A 327 17.63 -15.29 8.67
C LEU A 327 16.13 -15.28 9.00
N THR A 328 15.49 -14.11 9.07
CA THR A 328 14.07 -13.96 9.41
C THR A 328 13.15 -14.03 8.19
N TRP A 329 13.66 -13.98 6.95
CA TRP A 329 12.85 -13.92 5.72
C TRP A 329 12.03 -15.19 5.46
N THR A 330 12.41 -16.31 6.07
CA THR A 330 11.68 -17.60 6.03
C THR A 330 10.73 -17.79 7.21
N ALA A 331 10.65 -16.82 8.13
CA ALA A 331 9.83 -16.93 9.32
C ALA A 331 8.33 -17.06 8.98
N ASP A 332 7.60 -17.84 9.76
CA ASP A 332 6.17 -18.02 9.58
C ASP A 332 5.34 -16.84 10.13
N HIS A 333 4.04 -16.83 9.82
CA HIS A 333 3.10 -15.82 10.29
C HIS A 333 3.08 -15.70 11.82
N ARG A 334 3.28 -16.80 12.55
CA ARG A 334 3.27 -16.80 14.02
C ARG A 334 4.49 -16.06 14.56
N TRP A 335 5.66 -16.32 14.01
CA TRP A 335 6.89 -15.60 14.33
C TRP A 335 6.72 -14.12 14.02
N ARG A 336 6.19 -13.79 12.84
CA ARG A 336 5.93 -12.41 12.40
C ARG A 336 5.03 -11.66 13.36
N ARG A 337 3.90 -12.24 13.78
CA ARG A 337 3.02 -11.62 14.80
C ARG A 337 3.69 -11.45 16.15
N ARG A 338 4.57 -12.38 16.56
CA ARG A 338 5.38 -12.22 17.78
C ARG A 338 6.38 -11.07 17.66
N MET A 339 6.95 -10.86 16.48
CA MET A 339 7.80 -9.71 16.20
C MET A 339 6.98 -8.40 16.23
N SER A 340 5.82 -8.36 15.56
CA SER A 340 4.90 -7.20 15.62
C SER A 340 4.53 -6.84 17.06
N ARG A 341 4.35 -7.88 17.90
CA ARG A 341 4.03 -7.73 19.32
C ARG A 341 5.18 -7.17 20.16
N ALA A 342 6.43 -7.35 19.76
CA ALA A 342 7.57 -6.80 20.49
C ALA A 342 7.52 -5.26 20.53
N PHE A 343 7.09 -4.63 19.42
CA PHE A 343 6.87 -3.18 19.37
C PHE A 343 5.78 -2.72 20.34
N ASP A 344 4.64 -3.44 20.39
CA ASP A 344 3.56 -3.18 21.35
C ASP A 344 4.04 -3.28 22.81
N ASP A 345 4.86 -4.28 23.12
CA ASP A 345 5.31 -4.54 24.48
C ASP A 345 6.21 -3.40 24.98
N LEU A 346 7.10 -2.86 24.12
CA LEU A 346 7.93 -1.69 24.43
C LEU A 346 7.11 -0.38 24.50
N ALA A 347 6.16 -0.18 23.58
CA ALA A 347 5.26 0.96 23.64
C ALA A 347 4.45 0.94 24.95
N ALA A 348 4.01 -0.24 25.37
CA ALA A 348 3.28 -0.43 26.62
C ALA A 348 4.14 -0.14 27.87
N ASP A 349 5.46 -0.27 27.81
CA ASP A 349 6.33 0.17 28.90
C ASP A 349 6.35 1.69 29.02
N LEU A 350 6.50 2.39 27.88
CA LEU A 350 6.46 3.85 27.82
C LEU A 350 5.13 4.41 28.32
N THR A 351 3.99 3.82 27.93
CA THR A 351 2.66 4.24 28.43
C THR A 351 2.48 4.06 29.94
N ARG A 352 3.27 3.17 30.57
CA ARG A 352 3.31 2.94 32.02
C ARG A 352 4.38 3.76 32.74
N GLY A 353 5.09 4.64 32.03
CA GLY A 353 6.20 5.43 32.58
C GLY A 353 7.45 4.61 32.90
N LYS A 354 7.62 3.46 32.25
CA LYS A 354 8.82 2.64 32.35
C LYS A 354 9.71 2.87 31.13
N TRP A 355 11.01 2.66 31.31
CA TRP A 355 11.94 2.65 30.19
C TRP A 355 11.65 1.41 29.33
N PRO A 356 11.78 1.50 27.99
CA PRO A 356 11.50 0.40 27.09
C PRO A 356 12.68 -0.59 27.09
N GLU A 357 12.90 -1.27 28.22
CA GLU A 357 14.01 -2.22 28.39
C GLU A 357 13.72 -3.53 27.64
N PRO A 358 14.54 -3.91 26.64
CA PRO A 358 14.37 -5.17 25.94
C PRO A 358 14.55 -6.38 26.86
N THR A 359 13.60 -7.30 26.81
CA THR A 359 13.65 -8.56 27.58
C THR A 359 14.00 -9.78 26.73
N CYS A 360 14.08 -9.62 25.41
CA CYS A 360 14.48 -10.64 24.45
C CYS A 360 15.01 -9.98 23.15
N THR A 361 15.66 -10.76 22.29
CA THR A 361 16.26 -10.28 21.02
C THR A 361 15.25 -9.62 20.09
N ALA A 362 14.01 -10.07 20.07
CA ALA A 362 12.96 -9.43 19.27
C ALA A 362 12.63 -8.01 19.76
N GLU A 363 12.58 -7.80 21.08
CA GLU A 363 12.39 -6.46 21.65
C GLU A 363 13.64 -5.59 21.41
N GLU A 364 14.84 -6.17 21.46
CA GLU A 364 16.09 -5.46 21.16
C GLU A 364 16.08 -4.94 19.72
N MET A 365 15.79 -5.82 18.75
CA MET A 365 15.67 -5.44 17.35
C MET A 365 14.54 -4.40 17.13
N ALA A 366 13.41 -4.56 17.82
CA ALA A 366 12.30 -3.61 17.74
C ALA A 366 12.69 -2.21 18.24
N LEU A 367 13.47 -2.13 19.32
CA LEU A 367 13.94 -0.87 19.87
C LEU A 367 14.98 -0.19 18.96
N HIS A 368 15.86 -0.95 18.31
CA HIS A 368 16.78 -0.40 17.31
C HIS A 368 16.04 0.29 16.17
N LEU A 369 15.02 -0.36 15.60
CA LEU A 369 14.19 0.23 14.55
C LEU A 369 13.44 1.48 15.02
N ALA A 370 12.95 1.47 16.27
CA ALA A 370 12.25 2.63 16.84
C ALA A 370 13.18 3.83 17.06
N ILE A 371 14.41 3.60 17.52
CA ILE A 371 15.43 4.66 17.66
C ILE A 371 15.85 5.20 16.29
N GLU A 372 15.95 4.33 15.28
CA GLU A 372 16.24 4.72 13.90
C GLU A 372 15.12 5.61 13.30
N ASP A 373 13.85 5.29 13.54
CA ASP A 373 12.70 5.98 12.94
C ASP A 373 12.26 7.25 13.69
N ALA A 374 12.51 7.31 15.00
CA ALA A 374 12.07 8.41 15.86
C ALA A 374 12.50 9.82 15.39
N PRO A 375 13.71 10.06 14.86
CA PRO A 375 14.10 11.35 14.29
C PRO A 375 13.18 11.81 13.15
N THR A 376 12.80 10.90 12.24
CA THR A 376 11.92 11.23 11.11
C THR A 376 10.54 11.70 11.60
N HIS A 377 10.02 11.10 12.67
CA HIS A 377 8.77 11.53 13.27
C HIS A 377 8.84 12.90 13.95
N LEU A 378 10.02 13.39 14.31
CA LEU A 378 10.21 14.75 14.79
C LEU A 378 10.21 15.74 13.61
N GLU A 379 10.92 15.41 12.52
CA GLU A 379 11.00 16.25 11.32
C GLU A 379 9.64 16.46 10.65
N ASP A 380 8.78 15.44 10.66
CA ASP A 380 7.45 15.48 10.05
C ASP A 380 6.41 16.25 10.89
N ARG A 381 6.73 16.64 12.14
CA ARG A 381 5.77 17.32 13.03
C ARG A 381 5.64 18.81 12.68
N PRO A 382 4.41 19.33 12.52
CA PRO A 382 4.20 20.76 12.36
C PRO A 382 4.53 21.49 13.67
N PRO A 383 4.93 22.77 13.64
CA PRO A 383 5.26 23.55 14.85
C PRO A 383 4.11 23.65 15.88
N THR A 384 2.88 23.38 15.46
CA THR A 384 1.68 23.38 16.31
C THR A 384 1.42 22.04 17.00
N ASP A 385 2.25 21.02 16.74
CA ASP A 385 2.07 19.68 17.32
C ASP A 385 2.18 19.71 18.86
N PRO A 386 1.30 18.99 19.60
CA PRO A 386 1.34 18.94 21.06
C PRO A 386 2.69 18.52 21.64
N HIS A 387 3.50 17.75 20.90
CA HIS A 387 4.85 17.39 21.31
C HIS A 387 5.72 18.58 21.68
N HIS A 388 5.61 19.68 20.93
CA HIS A 388 6.40 20.89 21.19
C HIS A 388 5.99 21.62 22.48
N THR A 389 4.91 21.18 23.14
CA THR A 389 4.50 21.70 24.46
C THR A 389 5.05 20.89 25.63
N LEU A 390 5.73 19.76 25.37
CA LEU A 390 6.35 18.95 26.41
C LEU A 390 7.54 19.69 27.05
N PRO A 391 7.88 19.40 28.32
CA PRO A 391 9.05 19.98 28.97
C PRO A 391 10.34 19.74 28.16
N GLU A 392 11.17 20.77 28.05
CA GLU A 392 12.48 20.70 27.38
C GLU A 392 13.57 20.29 28.36
N HIS A 393 14.54 19.51 27.89
CA HIS A 393 15.72 19.10 28.65
C HIS A 393 16.95 18.97 27.73
N GLY A 394 18.15 19.03 28.31
CA GLY A 394 19.41 18.90 27.55
C GLY A 394 19.62 17.53 26.90
N ASP A 395 18.99 16.50 27.44
CA ASP A 395 19.06 15.10 26.95
C ASP A 395 17.99 14.81 25.88
N ASP A 396 17.20 15.81 25.48
CA ASP A 396 16.17 15.64 24.45
C ASP A 396 16.80 15.16 23.14
N TYR A 397 16.28 14.06 22.60
CA TYR A 397 16.69 13.48 21.32
C TYR A 397 18.17 13.03 21.26
N SER A 398 18.80 12.75 22.41
CA SER A 398 20.10 12.06 22.44
C SER A 398 19.92 10.59 22.03
N TRP A 399 19.80 10.34 20.72
CA TRP A 399 19.60 8.99 20.17
C TRP A 399 20.81 8.08 20.39
N ASP A 400 22.01 8.64 20.37
CA ASP A 400 23.25 7.92 20.70
C ASP A 400 23.20 7.41 22.15
N ASP A 401 22.82 8.27 23.11
CA ASP A 401 22.65 7.86 24.52
C ASP A 401 21.51 6.83 24.69
N CYS A 402 20.45 6.92 23.89
CA CYS A 402 19.40 5.87 23.88
C CYS A 402 19.98 4.52 23.45
N SER A 403 20.82 4.52 22.40
CA SER A 403 21.50 3.33 21.91
C SER A 403 22.51 2.77 22.92
N ASP A 404 23.18 3.63 23.68
CA ASP A 404 24.20 3.21 24.65
C ASP A 404 23.59 2.74 25.98
N LEU A 405 22.45 3.28 26.40
CA LEU A 405 21.91 3.08 27.76
C LEU A 405 20.66 2.21 27.85
N LEU A 406 19.90 2.01 26.76
CA LEU A 406 18.69 1.18 26.76
C LEU A 406 18.97 -0.30 26.46
N PHE A 407 20.19 -0.64 26.06
CA PHE A 407 20.60 -1.96 25.62
C PHE A 407 21.63 -2.57 26.57
N GLN A 408 21.67 -3.90 26.66
CA GLN A 408 22.76 -4.62 27.36
C GLN A 408 23.95 -4.84 26.43
N ASP A 409 23.66 -5.14 25.17
CA ASP A 409 24.59 -5.32 24.06
C ASP A 409 23.86 -4.99 22.74
N HIS A 410 24.58 -5.14 21.62
CA HIS A 410 24.09 -4.83 20.27
C HIS A 410 24.27 -6.05 19.35
N ASP A 411 24.34 -7.24 19.92
CA ASP A 411 24.78 -8.43 19.20
C ASP A 411 23.79 -8.83 18.10
N VAL A 412 22.50 -8.47 18.23
CA VAL A 412 21.49 -8.68 17.18
C VAL A 412 21.87 -8.02 15.86
N LEU A 413 22.59 -6.90 15.89
CA LEU A 413 23.01 -6.17 14.70
C LEU A 413 24.10 -6.90 13.91
N MET A 414 24.82 -7.85 14.53
CA MET A 414 25.82 -8.69 13.85
C MET A 414 25.19 -9.56 12.76
N LEU A 415 23.88 -9.86 12.86
CA LEU A 415 23.13 -10.68 11.91
C LEU A 415 22.98 -10.03 10.51
N PHE A 416 23.30 -8.74 10.39
CA PHE A 416 23.33 -8.04 9.11
C PHE A 416 24.69 -8.13 8.39
N ASP A 417 25.77 -8.48 9.09
CA ASP A 417 27.08 -8.62 8.44
C ASP A 417 27.22 -10.02 7.82
N SER A 418 27.17 -10.08 6.49
CA SER A 418 27.42 -11.29 5.71
C SER A 418 28.74 -12.01 6.02
N LYS A 419 29.74 -11.31 6.60
CA LYS A 419 31.01 -11.93 7.02
C LYS A 419 30.91 -12.75 8.30
N LEU A 420 29.82 -12.56 9.05
CA LEU A 420 29.51 -13.25 10.29
C LEU A 420 28.40 -14.30 10.06
N ASP A 421 28.27 -14.82 8.84
CA ASP A 421 27.32 -15.89 8.55
C ASP A 421 27.57 -17.10 9.48
N GLY A 422 26.50 -17.63 10.06
CA GLY A 422 26.56 -18.66 11.10
C GLY A 422 26.64 -18.13 12.54
N ILE A 423 26.92 -16.83 12.77
CA ILE A 423 27.00 -16.25 14.14
C ILE A 423 25.71 -16.41 14.94
N ALA A 424 24.58 -16.67 14.28
CA ALA A 424 23.33 -16.93 14.97
C ALA A 424 23.34 -18.21 15.81
N ASP A 425 24.13 -19.22 15.42
CA ASP A 425 24.14 -20.53 16.07
C ASP A 425 25.09 -20.52 17.30
N PRO A 426 24.60 -20.85 18.51
CA PRO A 426 25.45 -20.92 19.71
C PRO A 426 26.54 -22.01 19.64
N GLU A 427 26.44 -22.96 18.70
CA GLU A 427 27.48 -23.94 18.44
C GLU A 427 28.57 -23.44 17.47
N ASP A 428 28.40 -22.27 16.85
CA ASP A 428 29.40 -21.68 15.98
C ASP A 428 30.63 -21.20 16.77
N PRO A 429 31.87 -21.52 16.37
CA PRO A 429 33.07 -21.11 17.08
C PRO A 429 33.24 -19.59 17.23
N ALA A 430 32.80 -18.81 16.24
CA ALA A 430 32.83 -17.35 16.32
C ALA A 430 31.86 -16.85 17.39
N ASN A 431 30.64 -17.39 17.43
CA ASN A 431 29.63 -17.09 18.45
C ASN A 431 30.19 -17.36 19.86
N GLN A 432 30.72 -18.57 20.09
CA GLN A 432 31.28 -18.96 21.39
C GLN A 432 32.46 -18.09 21.81
N SER A 433 33.30 -17.67 20.87
CA SER A 433 34.45 -16.80 21.15
C SER A 433 34.05 -15.39 21.55
N MET A 434 32.92 -14.90 21.04
CA MET A 434 32.40 -13.55 21.26
C MET A 434 31.38 -13.50 22.40
N GLY A 435 30.79 -14.64 22.78
CA GLY A 435 29.80 -14.72 23.85
C GLY A 435 28.40 -14.26 23.45
N VAL A 436 28.07 -14.32 22.16
CA VAL A 436 26.84 -13.76 21.55
C VAL A 436 25.55 -14.44 22.03
N GLY A 437 25.57 -15.75 22.28
CA GLY A 437 24.37 -16.50 22.67
C GLY A 437 23.51 -16.93 21.48
N ASP A 438 22.28 -17.40 21.72
CA ASP A 438 21.43 -17.96 20.67
C ASP A 438 20.63 -16.88 19.93
N LEU A 439 21.10 -16.48 18.75
CA LEU A 439 20.42 -15.49 17.89
C LEU A 439 19.65 -16.15 16.73
N ARG A 440 19.45 -17.47 16.73
CA ARG A 440 18.60 -18.13 15.74
C ARG A 440 17.17 -17.60 15.86
N ALA A 441 16.47 -17.45 14.73
CA ALA A 441 15.13 -16.87 14.70
C ALA A 441 14.15 -17.51 15.71
N ALA A 442 14.27 -18.82 15.99
CA ALA A 442 13.44 -19.52 16.96
C ALA A 442 13.62 -19.04 18.42
N ALA A 443 14.83 -18.58 18.77
CA ALA A 443 15.21 -18.14 20.11
C ALA A 443 14.93 -16.65 20.37
N TRP A 444 14.58 -15.85 19.34
CA TRP A 444 14.44 -14.39 19.45
C TRP A 444 13.47 -13.89 20.52
N PHE A 445 12.56 -14.75 20.97
CA PHE A 445 11.55 -14.41 21.96
C PHE A 445 11.76 -15.10 23.30
N GLU A 446 12.90 -15.76 23.48
CA GLU A 446 13.31 -16.31 24.75
C GLU A 446 13.78 -15.17 25.66
N PRO A 447 13.35 -15.14 26.94
CA PRO A 447 13.76 -14.09 27.84
C PRO A 447 15.27 -14.12 28.09
N PHE A 448 15.89 -12.96 28.12
CA PHE A 448 17.23 -12.78 28.65
C PHE A 448 17.26 -13.20 30.14
N GLY A 449 18.33 -13.89 30.54
CA GLY A 449 18.38 -14.65 31.80
C GLY A 449 18.18 -13.86 33.11
N SER A 450 18.17 -12.53 33.06
CA SER A 450 17.98 -11.63 34.21
C SER A 450 16.60 -10.95 34.26
N HIS A 451 15.76 -11.13 33.24
CA HIS A 451 14.55 -10.32 33.05
C HIS A 451 13.24 -11.04 33.38
N SER A 452 12.24 -10.26 33.81
CA SER A 452 10.89 -10.79 34.04
C SER A 452 10.22 -11.14 32.72
N VAL A 453 9.71 -12.37 32.60
CA VAL A 453 8.98 -12.81 31.41
C VAL A 453 7.71 -11.99 31.21
N ARG A 454 7.52 -11.44 30.00
CA ARG A 454 6.26 -10.78 29.60
C ARG A 454 5.08 -11.73 29.75
N ASP A 455 3.93 -11.23 30.21
CA ASP A 455 2.72 -12.05 30.40
C ASP A 455 2.33 -12.79 29.11
N PRO A 456 2.33 -14.13 29.07
CA PRO A 456 1.97 -14.88 27.85
C PRO A 456 0.51 -14.70 27.42
N GLY A 457 -0.39 -14.25 28.31
CA GLY A 457 -1.81 -14.03 28.04
C GLY A 457 -2.15 -12.68 27.41
N ARG A 458 -1.16 -11.84 27.14
CA ARG A 458 -1.32 -10.47 26.66
C ARG A 458 -1.94 -10.32 25.27
N GLY A 459 -2.08 -11.41 24.52
CA GLY A 459 -2.75 -11.46 23.21
C GLY A 459 -1.93 -10.89 22.05
N PHE A 460 -2.61 -10.55 20.97
CA PHE A 460 -2.06 -9.88 19.79
C PHE A 460 -3.10 -8.87 19.32
N ARG A 461 -2.67 -7.76 18.69
CA ARG A 461 -3.59 -6.93 17.91
C ARG A 461 -3.98 -7.71 16.64
N ARG A 462 -5.22 -7.51 16.19
CA ARG A 462 -5.79 -8.02 14.93
C ARG A 462 -5.78 -9.54 14.79
#